data_AF-W4F271-F1
#
_entry.id   AF-W4F271-F1
#
_cell.length_a   1.000
_cell.length_b   1.000
_cell.length_c   1.000
_cell.angle_alpha   90.00
_cell.angle_beta   90.00
_cell.angle_gamma   90.00
#
_symmetry.space_group_name_H-M   'P 1'
#
loop_
_entity.id
_entity.type
_entity.pdbx_description
1 polymer ?
#
loop_
_entity_poly.entity_id
_entity_poly.type
_entity_poly.pdbx_seq_one_letter_code
_entity_poly.pdbx_strand_id
1 'polypeptide(L)'
;MNIEEFSEVERLLIEKFGRLDVQEDELAYKHFITGNLDRFNRLLTNEECINLMILFNPRNDFETQEFFGIEEKFLEIFRYLFRKNGETPVYIYCPELESKRKYIFRYLKKVLDKQEFSLFKKIKNTIVPHNGLFEIKTQEHLEIFAKLSLRHLHFSNFFFEDSVIIGNYELNIPIYCFDISYLKECESEANKVGLYIRSKY
;
A
#
# COMPACT_ATOMS: atom_id res chain seq x y z
N MET A 1 16.61 16.01 -22.45
CA MET A 1 15.58 15.21 -21.75
C MET A 1 16.00 13.76 -21.96
N ASN A 2 16.65 13.16 -20.96
CA ASN A 2 17.09 11.77 -21.05
C ASN A 2 15.84 10.90 -21.08
N ILE A 3 15.66 10.13 -22.15
CA ILE A 3 14.73 9.02 -22.16
C ILE A 3 15.42 7.95 -21.32
N GLU A 4 15.16 7.93 -20.01
CA GLU A 4 15.50 6.76 -19.21
C GLU A 4 14.70 5.60 -19.79
N GLU A 5 15.42 4.59 -20.27
CA GLU A 5 14.81 3.43 -20.88
C GLU A 5 14.10 2.66 -19.78
N PHE A 6 12.75 2.64 -19.80
CA PHE A 6 11.98 1.82 -18.88
C PHE A 6 12.43 0.36 -19.01
N SER A 7 12.67 -0.27 -17.87
CA SER A 7 12.84 -1.72 -17.76
C SER A 7 11.60 -2.44 -18.33
N GLU A 8 11.78 -3.69 -18.73
CA GLU A 8 10.69 -4.51 -19.26
C GLU A 8 9.50 -4.59 -18.29
N VAL A 9 9.78 -4.74 -16.99
CA VAL A 9 8.75 -4.78 -15.94
C VAL A 9 7.98 -3.47 -15.84
N GLU A 10 8.67 -2.31 -15.87
CA GLU A 10 7.99 -1.02 -15.84
C GLU A 10 7.08 -0.84 -17.05
N ARG A 11 7.51 -1.26 -18.24
CA ARG A 11 6.68 -1.20 -19.45
C ARG A 11 5.43 -2.06 -19.31
N LEU A 12 5.56 -3.29 -18.82
CA LEU A 12 4.43 -4.20 -18.61
C LEU A 12 3.42 -3.62 -17.60
N LEU A 13 3.90 -3.05 -16.49
CA LEU A 13 3.02 -2.41 -15.52
C LEU A 13 2.35 -1.15 -16.07
N ILE A 14 3.07 -0.32 -16.82
CA ILE A 14 2.50 0.87 -17.46
C ILE A 14 1.49 0.49 -18.54
N GLU A 15 1.74 -0.55 -19.33
CA GLU A 15 0.79 -1.05 -20.33
C GLU A 15 -0.49 -1.56 -19.67
N LYS A 16 -0.35 -2.26 -18.54
CA LYS A 16 -1.48 -2.84 -17.80
C LYS A 16 -2.27 -1.82 -16.99
N PHE A 17 -1.59 -0.93 -16.27
CA PHE A 17 -2.18 0.00 -15.30
C PHE A 17 -2.20 1.46 -15.77
N GLY A 18 -1.70 1.75 -16.97
CA GLY A 18 -1.58 3.10 -17.55
C GLY A 18 -0.38 3.89 -17.04
N ARG A 19 -0.02 3.75 -15.76
CA ARG A 19 1.13 4.41 -15.11
C ARG A 19 1.49 3.74 -13.77
N LEU A 20 2.62 4.13 -13.18
CA LEU A 20 3.06 3.61 -11.86
C LEU A 20 2.50 4.41 -10.68
N ASP A 21 2.21 5.68 -10.88
CA ASP A 21 1.55 6.60 -9.95
C ASP A 21 0.06 6.75 -10.31
N VAL A 22 -0.67 5.63 -10.29
CA VAL A 22 -2.05 5.50 -10.82
C VAL A 22 -3.02 6.53 -10.23
N GLN A 23 -2.81 6.96 -9.00
CA GLN A 23 -3.65 7.99 -8.35
C GLN A 23 -3.58 9.37 -9.01
N GLU A 24 -2.54 9.64 -9.79
CA GLU A 24 -2.36 10.90 -10.52
C GLU A 24 -3.04 10.87 -11.91
N ASP A 25 -3.62 9.73 -12.32
CA ASP A 25 -4.43 9.66 -13.53
C ASP A 25 -5.86 10.11 -13.23
N GLU A 26 -6.19 11.30 -13.71
CA GLU A 26 -7.54 11.87 -13.62
C GLU A 26 -8.61 10.98 -14.27
N LEU A 27 -8.24 10.03 -15.14
CA LEU A 27 -9.15 9.12 -15.81
C LEU A 27 -9.07 7.68 -15.28
N ALA A 28 -8.31 7.40 -14.22
CA ALA A 28 -8.16 6.05 -13.67
C ALA A 28 -9.50 5.36 -13.41
N TYR A 29 -10.49 6.10 -12.89
CA TYR A 29 -11.85 5.58 -12.62
C TYR A 29 -12.59 5.06 -13.86
N LYS A 30 -12.15 5.39 -15.08
CA LYS A 30 -12.74 4.87 -16.33
C LYS A 30 -12.20 3.50 -16.71
N HIS A 31 -11.02 3.16 -16.20
CA HIS A 31 -10.29 1.93 -16.54
C HIS A 31 -10.38 0.89 -15.42
N PHE A 32 -10.72 1.32 -14.20
CA PHE A 32 -10.78 0.46 -13.04
C PHE A 32 -12.17 0.49 -12.38
N ILE A 33 -12.55 -0.66 -11.84
CA ILE A 33 -13.52 -0.73 -10.77
C ILE A 33 -12.83 -0.28 -9.50
N THR A 34 -13.36 0.76 -8.84
CA THR A 34 -12.72 1.37 -7.68
C THR A 34 -13.47 1.11 -6.38
N GLY A 35 -12.72 0.84 -5.32
CA GLY A 35 -13.21 0.78 -3.96
C GLY A 35 -12.26 1.48 -3.00
N ASN A 36 -12.77 1.84 -1.83
CA ASN A 36 -11.97 2.40 -0.75
C ASN A 36 -12.06 1.49 0.46
N LEU A 37 -10.96 0.83 0.82
CA LEU A 37 -10.82 0.00 2.01
C LEU A 37 -10.65 0.89 3.24
N ASP A 38 -11.60 0.79 4.17
CA ASP A 38 -11.70 1.66 5.33
C ASP A 38 -12.16 0.85 6.55
N ARG A 39 -11.96 1.40 7.74
CA ARG A 39 -12.55 0.92 9.00
C ARG A 39 -14.05 1.17 9.06
N PHE A 40 -14.56 2.14 8.29
CA PHE A 40 -15.95 2.55 8.32
C PHE A 40 -16.68 2.17 7.04
N ASN A 41 -17.84 1.52 7.20
CA ASN A 41 -18.73 1.15 6.09
C ASN A 41 -19.45 2.33 5.42
N ARG A 42 -19.28 3.55 5.94
CA ARG A 42 -19.85 4.79 5.42
C ARG A 42 -18.83 5.91 5.49
N LEU A 43 -19.12 7.01 4.81
CA LEU A 43 -18.37 8.25 5.01
C LEU A 43 -18.65 8.79 6.41
N LEU A 44 -17.59 9.26 7.07
CA LEU A 44 -17.68 9.99 8.32
C LEU A 44 -18.07 11.44 8.08
N THR A 45 -18.72 12.06 9.06
CA THR A 45 -18.86 13.51 9.11
C THR A 45 -17.53 14.15 9.49
N ASN A 46 -17.37 15.46 9.27
CA ASN A 46 -16.14 16.17 9.66
C ASN A 46 -15.84 16.05 11.16
N GLU A 47 -16.88 16.09 12.00
CA GLU A 47 -16.75 15.93 13.46
C GLU A 47 -16.30 14.52 13.81
N GLU A 48 -16.88 13.50 13.17
CA GLU A 48 -16.46 12.12 13.36
C GLU A 48 -15.02 11.88 12.89
N CYS A 49 -14.59 12.47 11.77
CA CYS A 49 -13.21 12.40 11.33
C CYS A 49 -12.26 12.93 12.43
N ILE A 50 -12.54 14.09 13.01
CA ILE A 50 -11.69 14.67 14.05
C ILE A 50 -11.63 13.77 15.29
N ASN A 51 -12.77 13.17 15.68
CA ASN A 51 -12.87 12.41 16.93
C ASN A 51 -12.44 10.94 16.81
N LEU A 52 -12.49 10.35 15.61
CA LEU A 52 -12.24 8.91 15.37
C LEU A 52 -10.96 8.66 14.56
N MET A 53 -10.26 9.72 14.17
CA MET A 53 -8.97 9.62 13.48
C MET A 53 -7.94 9.06 14.45
N ILE A 54 -7.29 7.98 14.01
CA ILE A 54 -6.22 7.32 14.75
C ILE A 54 -5.00 7.39 13.86
N LEU A 55 -3.98 8.09 14.33
CA LEU A 55 -2.74 8.29 13.60
C LEU A 55 -1.63 7.49 14.26
N PHE A 56 -0.71 7.00 13.44
CA PHE A 56 0.51 6.41 13.95
C PHE A 56 1.32 7.45 14.73
N ASN A 57 1.67 7.12 15.97
CA ASN A 57 2.58 7.91 16.78
C ASN A 57 3.76 7.01 17.19
N PRO A 58 5.01 7.43 16.98
CA PRO A 58 6.18 6.64 17.39
C PRO A 58 6.34 6.54 18.91
N ARG A 59 5.57 7.30 19.70
CA ARG A 59 5.51 7.14 21.16
C ARG A 59 4.62 5.94 21.46
N ASN A 60 5.10 5.02 22.29
CA ASN A 60 4.34 3.83 22.67
C ASN A 60 3.23 4.15 23.69
N ASP A 61 2.25 4.96 23.28
CA ASP A 61 1.07 5.33 24.06
C ASP A 61 -0.16 4.47 23.69
N PHE A 62 -1.29 4.72 24.37
CA PHE A 62 -2.52 3.96 24.17
C PHE A 62 -3.08 4.10 22.75
N GLU A 63 -3.08 5.32 22.19
CA GLU A 63 -3.54 5.59 20.82
C GLU A 63 -2.72 4.81 19.78
N THR A 64 -1.43 4.67 20.02
CA THR A 64 -0.53 3.87 19.18
C THR A 64 -0.84 2.37 19.24
N GLN A 65 -1.26 1.86 20.41
CA GLN A 65 -1.69 0.47 20.54
C GLN A 65 -3.01 0.21 19.78
N GLU A 66 -3.95 1.15 19.84
CA GLU A 66 -5.18 1.08 19.06
C GLU A 66 -4.89 1.12 17.55
N PHE A 67 -3.97 2.00 17.13
CA PHE A 67 -3.47 2.06 15.76
C PHE A 67 -2.92 0.70 15.30
N PHE A 68 -2.08 0.03 16.10
CA PHE A 68 -1.52 -1.27 15.71
C PHE A 68 -2.57 -2.36 15.56
N GLY A 69 -3.62 -2.35 16.39
CA GLY A 69 -4.75 -3.27 16.23
C GLY A 69 -5.50 -3.06 14.91
N ILE A 70 -5.57 -1.82 14.44
CA ILE A 70 -6.14 -1.49 13.13
C ILE A 70 -5.18 -1.85 12.00
N GLU A 71 -3.90 -1.47 12.12
CA GLU A 71 -2.85 -1.77 11.15
C GLU A 71 -2.86 -3.26 10.80
N GLU A 72 -2.94 -4.14 11.79
CA GLU A 72 -2.96 -5.58 11.58
C GLU A 72 -4.16 -6.04 10.74
N LYS A 73 -5.34 -5.42 10.88
CA LYS A 73 -6.50 -5.72 10.03
C LYS A 73 -6.23 -5.36 8.56
N PHE A 74 -5.57 -4.24 8.31
CA PHE A 74 -5.17 -3.88 6.95
C PHE A 74 -4.11 -4.83 6.42
N LEU A 75 -3.11 -5.20 7.24
CA LEU A 75 -2.08 -6.15 6.87
C LEU A 75 -2.68 -7.51 6.51
N GLU A 76 -3.72 -7.99 7.18
CA GLU A 76 -4.43 -9.22 6.79
C GLU A 76 -4.94 -9.17 5.34
N ILE A 77 -5.39 -8.01 4.87
CA ILE A 77 -5.80 -7.83 3.46
C ILE A 77 -4.61 -7.88 2.52
N PHE A 78 -3.51 -7.20 2.85
CA PHE A 78 -2.27 -7.32 2.07
C PHE A 78 -1.76 -8.77 1.99
N ARG A 79 -1.78 -9.49 3.12
CA ARG A 79 -1.38 -10.90 3.18
C ARG A 79 -2.31 -11.79 2.35
N TYR A 80 -3.61 -11.55 2.41
CA TYR A 80 -4.59 -12.24 1.58
C TYR A 80 -4.29 -12.04 0.09
N LEU A 81 -4.11 -10.79 -0.34
CA LEU A 81 -3.83 -10.47 -1.75
C LEU A 81 -2.52 -11.06 -2.23
N PHE A 82 -1.48 -11.05 -1.39
CA PHE A 82 -0.21 -11.70 -1.71
C PHE A 82 -0.38 -13.21 -1.95
N ARG A 83 -1.12 -13.90 -1.06
CA ARG A 83 -1.41 -15.34 -1.23
C ARG A 83 -2.24 -15.61 -2.47
N LYS A 84 -3.24 -14.77 -2.74
CA LYS A 84 -4.10 -14.88 -3.92
C LYS A 84 -3.33 -14.67 -5.23
N ASN A 85 -2.36 -13.77 -5.24
CA ASN A 85 -1.50 -13.52 -6.40
C ASN A 85 -0.66 -14.76 -6.81
N GLY A 86 -0.51 -15.72 -5.89
CA GLY A 86 0.16 -16.99 -6.14
C GLY A 86 1.62 -16.80 -6.51
N GLU A 87 2.03 -17.37 -7.64
CA GLU A 87 3.41 -17.26 -8.16
C GLU A 87 3.64 -15.99 -8.98
N THR A 88 2.59 -15.22 -9.26
CA THR A 88 2.71 -13.98 -10.02
C THR A 88 3.46 -12.94 -9.18
N PRO A 89 4.51 -12.29 -9.72
CA PRO A 89 5.26 -11.29 -8.98
C PRO A 89 4.37 -10.13 -8.52
N VAL A 90 4.55 -9.70 -7.27
CA VAL A 90 3.99 -8.45 -6.75
C VAL A 90 5.07 -7.38 -6.89
N TYR A 91 4.69 -6.20 -7.38
CA TYR A 91 5.59 -5.06 -7.49
C TYR A 91 5.12 -3.91 -6.62
N ILE A 92 6.07 -3.19 -6.04
CA ILE A 92 5.78 -2.01 -5.24
C ILE A 92 6.51 -0.82 -5.83
N TYR A 93 5.79 0.24 -6.16
CA TYR A 93 6.36 1.50 -6.62
C TYR A 93 6.45 2.49 -5.45
N CYS A 94 7.67 2.87 -5.10
CA CYS A 94 7.99 3.87 -4.08
C CYS A 94 9.17 4.73 -4.57
N PRO A 95 8.93 5.76 -5.40
CA PRO A 95 9.99 6.55 -6.04
C PRO A 95 10.80 7.39 -5.03
N GLU A 96 10.23 7.73 -3.88
CA GLU A 96 10.94 8.44 -2.83
C GLU A 96 12.09 7.63 -2.23
N LEU A 97 11.94 6.30 -2.12
CA LEU A 97 12.98 5.42 -1.61
C LEU A 97 14.21 5.38 -2.50
N GLU A 98 14.06 5.68 -3.79
CA GLU A 98 15.17 5.81 -4.71
C GLU A 98 15.86 7.17 -4.54
N SER A 99 15.11 8.26 -4.73
CA SER A 99 15.65 9.62 -4.74
C SER A 99 16.15 10.11 -3.37
N LYS A 100 15.53 9.70 -2.26
CA LYS A 100 15.81 10.19 -0.89
C LYS A 100 16.33 9.10 0.04
N ARG A 101 16.83 7.99 -0.50
CA ARG A 101 17.20 6.75 0.24
C ARG A 101 17.95 6.98 1.56
N LYS A 102 18.99 7.83 1.55
CA LYS A 102 19.84 8.08 2.74
C LYS A 102 19.09 8.80 3.86
N TYR A 103 18.19 9.72 3.52
CA TYR A 103 17.40 10.48 4.48
C TYR A 103 16.33 9.58 5.10
N ILE A 104 15.59 8.88 4.25
CA ILE A 104 14.56 7.91 4.63
C ILE A 104 15.13 6.87 5.58
N PHE A 105 16.26 6.26 5.24
CA PHE A 105 16.89 5.25 6.06
C PHE A 105 17.26 5.76 7.47
N ARG A 106 17.72 7.02 7.58
CA ARG A 106 18.05 7.64 8.88
C ARG A 106 16.80 7.93 9.70
N TYR A 107 15.72 8.34 9.04
CA TYR A 107 14.43 8.59 9.68
C TYR A 107 13.82 7.27 10.19
N LEU A 108 13.68 6.27 9.32
CA LEU A 108 13.09 4.96 9.66
C LEU A 108 13.86 4.24 10.78
N LYS A 109 15.19 4.40 10.85
CA LYS A 109 16.01 3.86 11.96
C LYS A 109 15.56 4.34 13.35
N LYS A 110 14.97 5.54 13.43
CA LYS A 110 14.52 6.15 14.68
C LYS A 110 13.07 5.79 15.04
N VAL A 111 12.28 5.38 14.05
CA VAL A 111 10.82 5.25 14.15
C VAL A 111 10.38 3.80 14.18
N LEU A 112 11.02 2.95 13.39
CA LEU A 112 10.75 1.52 13.36
C LEU A 112 11.43 0.81 14.54
N ASP A 113 10.85 -0.28 15.00
CA ASP A 113 11.51 -1.15 15.95
C ASP A 113 12.73 -1.86 15.33
N LYS A 114 13.51 -2.55 16.17
CA LYS A 114 14.73 -3.22 15.73
C LYS A 114 14.49 -4.33 14.70
N GLN A 115 13.38 -5.06 14.81
CA GLN A 115 13.04 -6.16 13.91
C GLN A 115 12.57 -5.62 12.56
N GLU A 116 11.64 -4.66 12.57
CA GLU A 116 11.11 -3.98 11.39
C GLU A 116 12.24 -3.28 10.63
N PHE A 117 13.10 -2.53 11.32
CA PHE A 117 14.23 -1.87 10.69
C PHE A 117 15.25 -2.85 10.11
N SER A 118 15.48 -3.98 10.79
CA SER A 118 16.37 -5.04 10.29
C SER A 118 15.85 -5.62 8.99
N LEU A 119 14.55 -5.87 8.90
CA LEU A 119 13.91 -6.41 7.72
C LEU A 119 13.85 -5.36 6.58
N PHE A 120 13.59 -4.09 6.87
CA PHE A 120 13.72 -3.00 5.89
C PHE A 120 15.14 -2.87 5.33
N LYS A 121 16.16 -3.03 6.20
CA LYS A 121 17.56 -3.05 5.77
C LYS A 121 17.87 -4.23 4.85
N LYS A 122 17.24 -5.39 5.06
CA LYS A 122 17.38 -6.53 4.14
C LYS A 122 16.81 -6.18 2.78
N ILE A 123 15.56 -5.71 2.70
CA ILE A 123 14.89 -5.24 1.47
C ILE A 123 15.80 -4.32 0.66
N LYS A 124 16.34 -3.28 1.30
CA LYS A 124 17.25 -2.32 0.67
C LYS A 124 18.47 -2.97 -0.01
N ASN A 125 18.98 -4.05 0.57
CA ASN A 125 20.19 -4.72 0.10
C ASN A 125 19.89 -5.85 -0.90
N THR A 126 18.68 -6.40 -0.89
CA THR A 126 18.29 -7.56 -1.71
C THR A 126 17.43 -7.21 -2.90
N ILE A 127 16.70 -6.09 -2.86
CA ILE A 127 15.87 -5.60 -3.95
C ILE A 127 16.58 -4.42 -4.57
N VAL A 128 17.02 -4.58 -5.83
CA VAL A 128 17.59 -3.47 -6.62
C VAL A 128 16.40 -2.75 -7.23
N PRO A 129 16.07 -1.53 -6.77
CA PRO A 129 15.01 -0.79 -7.42
C PRO A 129 15.45 -0.30 -8.78
N HIS A 130 14.52 -0.34 -9.72
CA HIS A 130 14.62 0.39 -10.98
C HIS A 130 13.60 1.53 -10.91
N ASN A 131 14.08 2.78 -10.87
CA ASN A 131 13.25 3.98 -10.68
C ASN A 131 12.25 3.91 -9.50
N GLY A 132 12.63 3.22 -8.42
CA GLY A 132 11.77 3.06 -7.24
C GLY A 132 10.73 1.94 -7.36
N LEU A 133 10.81 1.07 -8.36
CA LEU A 133 10.04 -0.16 -8.45
C LEU A 133 10.76 -1.32 -7.77
N PHE A 134 10.06 -2.05 -6.90
CA PHE A 134 10.58 -3.13 -6.07
C PHE A 134 9.81 -4.43 -6.34
N GLU A 135 10.49 -5.49 -6.76
CA GLU A 135 9.89 -6.83 -6.87
C GLU A 135 9.83 -7.51 -5.50
N ILE A 136 8.64 -7.93 -5.09
CA ILE A 136 8.37 -8.47 -3.77
C ILE A 136 8.40 -9.98 -3.78
N LYS A 137 9.43 -10.53 -3.14
CA LYS A 137 9.70 -11.98 -3.09
C LYS A 137 9.04 -12.71 -1.92
N THR A 138 8.65 -12.00 -0.88
CA THR A 138 8.09 -12.62 0.33
C THR A 138 6.99 -11.75 0.93
N GLN A 139 6.09 -12.38 1.69
CA GLN A 139 5.02 -11.69 2.39
C GLN A 139 5.57 -10.63 3.36
N GLU A 140 6.69 -10.92 4.04
CA GLU A 140 7.30 -9.97 4.99
C GLU A 140 7.84 -8.72 4.29
N HIS A 141 8.28 -8.84 3.03
CA HIS A 141 8.66 -7.67 2.23
C HIS A 141 7.44 -6.78 1.95
N LEU A 142 6.32 -7.38 1.52
CA LEU A 142 5.06 -6.65 1.30
C LEU A 142 4.62 -5.92 2.57
N GLU A 143 4.61 -6.64 3.70
CA GLU A 143 4.13 -6.11 4.98
C GLU A 143 4.93 -4.88 5.43
N ILE A 144 6.24 -4.82 5.19
CA ILE A 144 6.99 -3.59 5.50
C ILE A 144 6.48 -2.40 4.71
N PHE A 145 6.35 -2.54 3.39
CA PHE A 145 5.91 -1.41 2.57
C PHE A 145 4.49 -1.00 2.93
N ALA A 146 3.62 -1.98 3.23
CA ALA A 146 2.27 -1.72 3.74
C ALA A 146 2.32 -0.95 5.06
N LYS A 147 3.10 -1.40 6.05
CA LYS A 147 3.31 -0.67 7.32
C LYS A 147 3.85 0.74 7.10
N LEU A 148 4.81 0.93 6.20
CA LEU A 148 5.34 2.27 5.89
C LEU A 148 4.25 3.20 5.35
N SER A 149 3.36 2.67 4.52
CA SER A 149 2.22 3.42 3.96
C SER A 149 1.16 3.71 5.03
N LEU A 150 0.73 2.69 5.77
CA LEU A 150 -0.26 2.79 6.85
C LEU A 150 0.16 3.76 7.95
N ARG A 151 1.46 3.82 8.27
CA ARG A 151 2.03 4.70 9.29
C ARG A 151 2.41 6.08 8.78
N HIS A 152 2.08 6.41 7.53
CA HIS A 152 2.40 7.69 6.89
C HIS A 152 3.91 7.99 6.87
N LEU A 153 4.74 6.94 6.87
CA LEU A 153 6.19 7.08 6.82
C LEU A 153 6.67 7.19 5.38
N HIS A 154 6.15 6.32 4.50
CA HIS A 154 6.34 6.38 3.05
C HIS A 154 5.20 5.72 2.30
N PHE A 155 4.65 6.44 1.34
CA PHE A 155 3.57 5.94 0.50
C PHE A 155 4.10 5.14 -0.68
N SER A 156 3.40 4.07 -1.01
CA SER A 156 3.74 3.18 -2.11
C SER A 156 2.49 2.74 -2.85
N ASN A 157 2.63 2.45 -4.15
CA ASN A 157 1.59 1.75 -4.91
C ASN A 157 1.95 0.28 -5.01
N PHE A 158 0.99 -0.59 -4.74
CA PHE A 158 1.18 -2.04 -4.68
C PHE A 158 0.47 -2.69 -5.84
N PHE A 159 1.23 -3.16 -6.81
CA PHE A 159 0.76 -3.81 -8.03
C PHE A 159 0.68 -5.31 -7.82
N PHE A 160 -0.56 -5.80 -7.77
CA PHE A 160 -0.90 -7.21 -7.88
C PHE A 160 -1.33 -7.51 -9.32
N GLU A 161 -1.60 -8.76 -9.64
CA GLU A 161 -2.02 -9.16 -10.98
C GLU A 161 -3.33 -8.46 -11.38
N ASP A 162 -4.37 -8.55 -10.55
CA ASP A 162 -5.71 -8.05 -10.91
C ASP A 162 -6.08 -6.71 -10.27
N SER A 163 -5.17 -6.12 -9.48
CA SER A 163 -5.46 -4.90 -8.73
C SER A 163 -4.21 -4.08 -8.40
N VAL A 164 -4.40 -2.79 -8.19
CA VAL A 164 -3.42 -1.91 -7.57
C VAL A 164 -4.00 -1.27 -6.31
N ILE A 165 -3.23 -1.30 -5.23
CA ILE A 165 -3.55 -0.62 -3.97
C ILE A 165 -2.70 0.65 -3.85
N ILE A 166 -3.33 1.76 -3.47
CA ILE A 166 -2.67 3.06 -3.32
C ILE A 166 -2.42 3.35 -1.85
N GLY A 167 -1.16 3.36 -1.42
CA GLY A 167 -0.77 3.49 -0.01
C GLY A 167 -0.91 4.88 0.62
N ASN A 168 -1.52 5.87 -0.03
CA ASN A 168 -1.44 7.29 0.36
C ASN A 168 -2.64 7.84 1.15
N TYR A 169 -3.10 7.20 2.24
CA TYR A 169 -4.32 7.68 2.91
C TYR A 169 -4.41 7.27 4.39
N GLU A 170 -5.07 8.13 5.18
CA GLU A 170 -5.39 8.03 6.63
C GLU A 170 -6.23 6.79 6.98
N LEU A 171 -5.70 5.59 6.72
CA LEU A 171 -6.39 4.30 6.84
C LEU A 171 -7.67 4.21 5.99
N ASN A 172 -7.64 4.86 4.82
CA ASN A 172 -8.71 4.84 3.81
C ASN A 172 -8.08 4.56 2.45
N ILE A 173 -7.84 3.30 2.14
CA ILE A 173 -6.92 2.88 1.09
C ILE A 173 -7.70 2.61 -0.21
N PRO A 174 -7.43 3.35 -1.30
CA PRO A 174 -8.01 3.05 -2.58
C PRO A 174 -7.49 1.73 -3.14
N ILE A 175 -8.41 0.93 -3.67
CA ILE A 175 -8.18 -0.34 -4.34
C ILE A 175 -8.79 -0.21 -5.73
N TYR A 176 -7.96 -0.34 -6.75
CA TYR A 176 -8.38 -0.28 -8.14
C TYR A 176 -8.24 -1.68 -8.72
N CYS A 177 -9.33 -2.23 -9.25
CA CYS A 177 -9.41 -3.59 -9.78
C CYS A 177 -9.87 -3.55 -11.24
N PHE A 178 -9.47 -4.53 -12.04
CA PHE A 178 -9.99 -4.68 -13.40
C PHE A 178 -11.39 -5.31 -13.43
N ASP A 179 -11.74 -6.09 -12.42
CA ASP A 179 -12.97 -6.89 -12.38
C ASP A 179 -13.76 -6.64 -11.08
N ILE A 180 -15.09 -6.55 -11.21
CA ILE A 180 -15.97 -6.30 -10.07
C ILE A 180 -16.10 -7.50 -9.12
N SER A 181 -16.03 -8.73 -9.64
CA SER A 181 -16.01 -9.95 -8.84
C SER A 181 -14.78 -9.98 -7.93
N TYR A 182 -13.62 -9.52 -8.43
CA TYR A 182 -12.41 -9.38 -7.64
C TYR A 182 -12.61 -8.37 -6.50
N LEU A 183 -13.18 -7.19 -6.80
CA LEU A 183 -13.45 -6.19 -5.74
C LEU A 183 -14.44 -6.70 -4.68
N LYS A 184 -15.48 -7.43 -5.08
CA LYS A 184 -16.45 -8.04 -4.14
C LYS A 184 -15.81 -9.13 -3.27
N GLU A 185 -14.86 -9.87 -3.83
CA GLU A 185 -14.08 -10.85 -3.06
C GLU A 185 -13.19 -10.15 -2.03
N CYS A 186 -12.48 -9.09 -2.44
CA CYS A 186 -11.74 -8.23 -1.50
C CYS A 186 -12.64 -7.66 -0.41
N GLU A 187 -13.86 -7.25 -0.74
CA GLU A 187 -14.85 -6.76 0.22
C GLU A 187 -15.25 -7.86 1.22
N SER A 188 -15.48 -9.08 0.74
CA SER A 188 -15.76 -10.24 1.59
C SER A 188 -14.61 -10.52 2.57
N GLU A 189 -13.36 -10.47 2.13
CA GLU A 189 -12.20 -10.67 3.01
C GLU A 189 -12.01 -9.50 3.99
N ALA A 190 -12.20 -8.25 3.54
CA ALA A 190 -12.20 -7.07 4.41
C ALA A 190 -13.18 -7.21 5.56
N ASN A 191 -14.40 -7.64 5.27
CA ASN A 191 -15.46 -7.81 6.27
C ASN A 191 -15.08 -8.85 7.35
N LYS A 192 -14.30 -9.88 7.02
CA LYS A 192 -13.86 -10.91 8.01
C LYS A 192 -12.96 -10.33 9.09
N VAL A 193 -12.21 -9.27 8.78
CA VAL A 193 -11.31 -8.59 9.72
C VAL A 193 -11.90 -7.29 10.27
N GLY A 194 -13.17 -7.01 9.94
CA GLY A 194 -13.88 -5.80 10.37
C GLY A 194 -13.44 -4.53 9.66
N LEU A 195 -13.00 -4.65 8.40
CA LEU A 195 -12.82 -3.56 7.45
C LEU A 195 -13.94 -3.62 6.40
N TYR A 196 -14.09 -2.55 5.61
CA TYR A 196 -15.13 -2.42 4.61
C TYR A 196 -14.57 -1.82 3.33
N ILE A 197 -15.10 -2.21 2.18
CA ILE A 197 -14.80 -1.55 0.91
C ILE A 197 -16.01 -0.74 0.47
N ARG A 198 -15.85 0.59 0.40
CA ARG A 198 -16.86 1.48 -0.17
C ARG A 198 -16.59 1.65 -1.66
N SER A 199 -17.44 1.09 -2.51
CA SER A 199 -17.37 1.23 -3.96
C SER A 199 -18.52 2.11 -4.48
N LYS A 200 -18.25 2.89 -5.52
CA LYS A 200 -19.30 3.52 -6.34
C LYS A 200 -19.43 2.68 -7.59
N TYR A 201 -20.56 1.97 -7.70
CA TYR A 201 -20.95 1.24 -8.91
C TYR A 201 -21.54 2.21 -9.93
#